data_AF-A0A482DIM8-F1
#
_entry.id   AF-A0A482DIM8-F1
#
_cell.length_a   1.000
_cell.length_b   1.000
_cell.length_c   1.000
_cell.angle_alpha   90.00
_cell.angle_beta   90.00
_cell.angle_gamma   90.00
#
_symmetry.space_group_name_H-M   'P 1'
#
loop_
_entity.id
_entity.type
_entity.pdbx_description
1 polymer ?
#
loop_
_entity_poly.entity_id
_entity_poly.type
_entity_poly.pdbx_seq_one_letter_code
_entity_poly.pdbx_strand_id
1 'polypeptide(L)'
;FSRFTALASGTTTVVEIPSDYGYVVLTGIASACLLTWQSIQVGQMRKKFGIHYPTMYSQETSGNGQLFNCYQRAHQNTLESYPIFLMLLFTGGLQYPIPSALGGAVWIAGKVAYSQGYYTGDPKNRMRGSFGYLGLFVLLGSSSLFGAKLLGWY
;
A
#
# COMPACT_ATOMS: atom_id res chain seq x y z
N PHE A 1 -12.93 21.26 -21.68
CA PHE A 1 -12.98 20.39 -22.87
C PHE A 1 -12.54 19.00 -22.40
N SER A 2 -13.33 17.93 -22.43
CA SER A 2 -14.42 17.55 -23.34
C SER A 2 -15.48 16.74 -22.59
N ARG A 3 -16.75 17.11 -22.75
CA ARG A 3 -17.90 16.25 -22.43
C ARG A 3 -18.13 15.37 -23.65
N PHE A 4 -18.00 14.05 -23.51
CA PHE A 4 -18.49 13.12 -24.51
C PHE A 4 -19.88 12.64 -24.12
N THR A 5 -20.87 13.09 -24.88
CA THR A 5 -22.26 12.67 -24.79
C THR A 5 -22.50 11.60 -25.84
N ALA A 6 -22.91 10.40 -25.41
CA ALA A 6 -23.55 9.42 -26.27
C ALA A 6 -24.91 9.07 -25.62
N LEU A 7 -25.98 9.46 -26.30
CA LEU A 7 -27.36 9.16 -25.91
C LEU A 7 -27.73 7.74 -26.36
N ALA A 8 -28.16 6.91 -25.42
CA ALA A 8 -28.96 5.73 -25.69
C ALA A 8 -30.04 5.61 -24.60
N SER A 9 -31.28 5.35 -25.03
CA SER A 9 -32.48 5.20 -24.21
C SER A 9 -32.44 3.93 -23.35
N GLY A 10 -31.61 3.98 -22.32
CA GLY A 10 -31.58 3.16 -21.12
C GLY A 10 -30.85 4.04 -20.11
N THR A 11 -31.41 4.26 -18.92
CA THR A 11 -30.90 5.20 -17.90
C THR A 11 -29.37 5.18 -17.85
N THR A 12 -28.75 6.13 -18.54
CA THR A 12 -27.31 6.20 -18.68
C THR A 12 -26.81 6.88 -17.42
N THR A 13 -26.54 6.10 -16.38
CA THR A 13 -25.93 6.63 -15.16
C THR A 13 -24.48 6.97 -15.50
N VAL A 14 -24.25 8.23 -15.86
CA VAL A 14 -22.89 8.76 -16.01
C VAL A 14 -22.25 8.75 -14.62
N VAL A 15 -21.22 7.92 -14.45
CA VAL A 15 -20.40 7.91 -13.24
C VAL A 15 -19.42 9.07 -13.35
N GLU A 16 -19.78 10.21 -12.75
CA GLU A 16 -18.86 11.34 -12.63
C GLU A 16 -17.88 11.09 -11.49
N ILE A 17 -16.58 11.05 -11.81
CA ILE A 17 -15.52 10.90 -10.82
C ILE A 17 -15.14 12.31 -10.30
N PRO A 18 -15.20 12.57 -8.98
CA PRO A 18 -14.78 13.85 -8.41
C PRO A 18 -13.32 14.16 -8.72
N SER A 19 -12.98 15.45 -8.91
CA SER A 19 -11.59 15.88 -9.12
C SER A 19 -10.65 15.42 -8.00
N ASP A 20 -11.16 15.36 -6.77
CA ASP A 20 -10.41 14.94 -5.58
C ASP A 20 -9.98 13.47 -5.62
N TYR A 21 -10.60 12.65 -6.48
CA TYR A 21 -10.17 11.27 -6.70
C TYR A 21 -8.74 11.21 -7.26
N GLY A 22 -8.24 12.29 -7.86
CA GLY A 22 -6.84 12.41 -8.25
C GLY A 22 -5.87 12.15 -7.09
N TYR A 23 -6.22 12.52 -5.85
CA TYR A 23 -5.40 12.22 -4.67
C TYR A 23 -5.31 10.72 -4.39
N VAL A 24 -6.40 9.98 -4.60
CA VAL A 24 -6.43 8.51 -4.44
C VAL A 24 -5.46 7.85 -5.43
N VAL A 25 -5.49 8.30 -6.68
CA VAL A 25 -4.60 7.80 -7.75
C VAL A 25 -3.14 8.11 -7.41
N LEU A 26 -2.83 9.34 -7.00
CA LEU A 26 -1.48 9.74 -6.62
C LEU A 26 -0.97 8.93 -5.41
N THR A 27 -1.82 8.66 -4.41
CA THR A 27 -1.49 7.80 -3.29
C THR A 27 -1.22 6.35 -3.75
N GLY A 28 -1.99 5.85 -4.71
CA GLY A 28 -1.75 4.55 -5.35
C GLY A 28 -0.37 4.50 -6.02
N ILE A 29 -0.02 5.53 -6.79
CA ILE A 29 1.30 5.65 -7.43
C ILE A 29 2.43 5.73 -6.38
N ALA A 30 2.26 6.55 -5.34
CA ALA A 30 3.23 6.67 -4.26
C ALA A 30 3.48 5.32 -3.56
N SER A 31 2.45 4.48 -3.41
CA SER A 31 2.58 3.13 -2.86
C SER A 31 3.37 2.18 -3.78
N ALA A 32 3.30 2.36 -5.10
CA ALA A 32 4.14 1.61 -6.04
C ALA A 32 5.61 2.06 -5.98
N CYS A 33 5.86 3.37 -5.77
CA CYS A 33 7.19 3.88 -5.49
C CYS A 33 7.78 3.28 -4.21
N LEU A 34 6.98 3.11 -3.15
CA LEU A 34 7.38 2.42 -1.92
C LEU A 34 7.84 0.97 -2.18
N LEU A 35 7.06 0.18 -2.93
CA LEU A 35 7.44 -1.19 -3.29
C LEU A 35 8.74 -1.23 -4.10
N THR A 36 8.87 -0.31 -5.06
CA THR A 36 10.08 -0.19 -5.88
C THR A 36 11.30 0.13 -5.02
N TRP A 37 11.17 1.06 -4.08
CA TRP A 37 12.22 1.37 -3.11
C TRP A 37 12.60 0.15 -2.26
N GLN A 38 11.64 -0.58 -1.70
CA GLN A 38 11.92 -1.80 -0.93
C GLN A 38 12.63 -2.87 -1.76
N SER A 39 12.21 -3.06 -3.02
CA SER A 39 12.86 -3.97 -3.97
C SER A 39 14.32 -3.58 -4.22
N ILE A 40 14.60 -2.29 -4.44
CA ILE A 40 15.96 -1.77 -4.61
C ILE A 40 16.81 -2.03 -3.36
N GLN A 41 16.27 -1.78 -2.16
CA GLN A 41 16.96 -2.04 -0.90
C GLN A 41 17.34 -3.53 -0.76
N VAL A 42 16.40 -4.44 -1.04
CA VAL A 42 16.69 -5.89 -1.06
C VAL A 42 17.78 -6.23 -2.09
N GLY A 43 17.71 -5.66 -3.29
CA GLY A 43 18.71 -5.87 -4.35
C GLY A 43 20.11 -5.40 -3.96
N GLN A 44 20.21 -4.23 -3.29
CA GLN A 44 21.47 -3.71 -2.77
C GLN A 44 22.07 -4.64 -1.71
N MET A 45 21.26 -5.09 -0.74
CA MET A 45 21.72 -6.00 0.31
C MET A 45 22.08 -7.38 -0.25
N ARG A 46 21.34 -7.86 -1.25
CA ARG A 46 21.66 -9.10 -1.98
C ARG A 46 23.06 -9.03 -2.59
N LYS A 47 23.38 -7.93 -3.27
CA LYS A 47 24.70 -7.68 -3.85
C LYS A 47 25.77 -7.55 -2.77
N LYS A 48 25.48 -6.84 -1.69
CA LYS A 48 26.40 -6.60 -0.57
C LYS A 48 26.83 -7.90 0.14
N PHE A 49 25.92 -8.85 0.28
CA PHE A 49 26.17 -10.11 1.00
C PHE A 49 26.36 -11.33 0.10
N GLY A 50 26.43 -11.15 -1.23
CA GLY A 50 26.69 -12.24 -2.17
C GLY A 50 25.59 -13.30 -2.23
N ILE A 51 24.33 -12.94 -1.99
CA ILE A 51 23.22 -13.91 -1.98
C ILE A 51 22.70 -14.10 -3.41
N HIS A 52 23.10 -15.19 -4.06
CA HIS A 52 22.69 -15.47 -5.43
C HIS A 52 21.21 -15.90 -5.53
N TYR A 53 20.58 -15.60 -6.66
CA TYR A 53 19.28 -16.19 -7.02
C TYR A 53 19.47 -17.70 -7.29
N PRO A 54 18.46 -18.56 -7.02
CA PRO A 54 17.08 -18.27 -6.60
C PRO A 54 16.87 -18.14 -5.09
N THR A 55 17.94 -18.09 -4.29
CA THR A 55 17.85 -18.07 -2.83
C THR A 55 17.05 -16.85 -2.33
N MET A 56 15.92 -17.12 -1.67
CA MET A 56 15.01 -16.10 -1.17
C MET A 56 15.48 -15.52 0.17
N TYR A 57 15.91 -16.37 1.09
CA TYR A 57 16.41 -16.03 2.42
C TYR A 57 17.80 -16.64 2.62
N SER A 58 18.67 -15.93 3.33
CA SER A 58 19.94 -16.49 3.78
C SER A 58 19.71 -17.60 4.80
N GLN A 59 20.52 -18.66 4.71
CA GLN A 59 20.58 -19.74 5.70
C GLN A 59 21.25 -19.27 7.01
N GLU A 60 22.07 -18.22 6.93
CA GLU A 60 22.73 -17.64 8.09
C GLU A 60 21.72 -16.77 8.86
N THR A 61 21.32 -17.22 10.05
CA THR A 61 20.35 -16.57 10.93
C THR A 61 20.98 -15.59 11.92
N SER A 62 22.27 -15.33 11.78
CA SER A 62 23.05 -14.35 12.55
C SER A 62 23.74 -13.35 11.62
N GLY A 63 24.25 -12.25 12.19
CA GLY A 63 25.07 -11.28 11.47
C GLY A 63 24.45 -10.74 10.17
N ASN A 64 25.19 -10.88 9.07
CA ASN A 64 24.84 -10.32 7.77
C ASN A 64 23.65 -11.05 7.12
N GLY A 65 23.57 -12.38 7.26
CA GLY A 65 22.45 -13.15 6.76
C GLY A 65 21.12 -12.77 7.43
N GLN A 66 21.13 -12.57 8.75
CA GLN A 66 19.95 -12.10 9.49
C GLN A 66 19.52 -10.70 9.04
N LEU A 67 20.49 -9.81 8.81
CA LEU A 67 20.21 -8.46 8.32
C LEU A 67 19.56 -8.52 6.93
N PHE A 68 20.08 -9.33 6.01
CA PHE A 68 19.43 -9.56 4.71
C PHE A 68 18.00 -10.09 4.87
N ASN A 69 17.81 -11.08 5.73
CA ASN A 69 16.50 -11.68 5.97
C ASN A 69 15.49 -10.65 6.49
N CYS A 70 15.94 -9.69 7.30
CA CYS A 70 15.12 -8.57 7.75
C CYS A 70 14.69 -7.66 6.58
N TYR A 71 15.60 -7.31 5.67
CA TYR A 71 15.27 -6.50 4.48
C TYR A 71 14.26 -7.23 3.58
N GLN A 72 14.50 -8.51 3.34
CA GLN A 72 13.62 -9.34 2.53
C GLN A 72 12.23 -9.50 3.16
N ARG A 73 12.16 -9.75 4.48
CA ARG A 73 10.90 -9.90 5.19
C ARG A 73 10.08 -8.61 5.17
N ALA A 74 10.72 -7.44 5.29
CA ALA A 74 10.03 -6.16 5.24
C ALA A 74 9.33 -5.92 3.90
N HIS A 75 10.01 -6.22 2.79
CA HIS A 75 9.44 -6.12 1.46
C HIS A 75 8.29 -7.14 1.27
N GLN A 76 8.51 -8.41 1.63
CA GLN A 76 7.46 -9.44 1.52
C GLN A 76 6.22 -9.13 2.34
N ASN A 77 6.36 -8.62 3.57
CA ASN A 77 5.21 -8.26 4.39
C ASN A 77 4.37 -7.15 3.75
N THR A 78 5.03 -6.24 3.03
CA THR A 78 4.34 -5.20 2.27
C THR A 78 3.58 -5.82 1.11
N LEU A 79 4.22 -6.71 0.34
CA LEU A 79 3.58 -7.44 -0.77
C LEU A 79 2.38 -8.31 -0.32
N GLU A 80 2.47 -8.96 0.84
CA GLU A 80 1.37 -9.76 1.43
C GLU A 80 0.11 -8.92 1.70
N SER A 81 0.29 -7.65 2.05
CA SER A 81 -0.81 -6.73 2.40
C SER A 81 -1.18 -5.74 1.29
N TYR A 82 -0.38 -5.68 0.22
CA TYR A 82 -0.52 -4.70 -0.85
C TYR A 82 -1.83 -4.83 -1.65
N PRO A 83 -2.29 -6.04 -2.04
CA PRO A 83 -3.56 -6.19 -2.75
C PRO A 83 -4.76 -5.70 -1.92
N ILE A 84 -4.75 -6.00 -0.62
CA ILE A 84 -5.79 -5.56 0.32
C ILE A 84 -5.78 -4.03 0.42
N PHE A 85 -4.59 -3.44 0.57
CA PHE A 85 -4.42 -1.99 0.60
C PHE A 85 -4.97 -1.31 -0.66
N LEU A 86 -4.60 -1.78 -1.86
CA LEU A 86 -5.07 -1.18 -3.11
C LEU A 86 -6.58 -1.31 -3.28
N MET A 87 -7.13 -2.47 -2.94
CA MET A 87 -8.58 -2.70 -3.00
C MET A 87 -9.31 -1.68 -2.12
N LEU A 88 -8.89 -1.50 -0.86
CA LEU A 88 -9.53 -0.57 0.05
C LEU A 88 -9.29 0.91 -0.33
N LEU A 89 -8.11 1.24 -0.85
CA LEU A 89 -7.79 2.59 -1.31
C LEU A 89 -8.72 3.02 -2.45
N PHE A 90 -8.81 2.19 -3.49
CA PHE A 90 -9.58 2.53 -4.69
C PHE A 90 -11.09 2.46 -4.45
N THR A 91 -11.58 1.46 -3.71
CA THR A 91 -13.01 1.32 -3.44
C THR A 91 -13.51 2.38 -2.46
N GLY A 92 -12.84 2.57 -1.31
CA GLY A 92 -13.18 3.64 -0.37
C GLY A 92 -13.09 5.03 -1.00
N GLY A 93 -12.11 5.24 -1.88
CA GLY A 93 -11.90 6.51 -2.55
C GLY A 93 -13.04 6.93 -3.47
N LEU A 94 -13.86 5.98 -3.97
CA LEU A 94 -14.95 6.30 -4.91
C LEU A 94 -16.01 7.20 -4.27
N GLN A 95 -16.25 7.02 -2.98
CA GLN A 95 -17.19 7.81 -2.20
C GLN A 95 -16.49 8.80 -1.27
N TYR A 96 -15.30 8.46 -0.78
CA TYR A 96 -14.56 9.22 0.23
C TYR A 96 -13.10 9.47 -0.22
N PRO A 97 -12.88 10.25 -1.30
CA PRO A 97 -11.54 10.40 -1.90
C PRO A 97 -10.50 11.00 -0.94
N ILE A 98 -10.87 12.05 -0.19
CA ILE A 98 -9.96 12.72 0.75
C ILE A 98 -9.60 11.81 1.93
N PRO A 99 -10.56 11.22 2.69
CA PRO A 99 -10.22 10.28 3.76
C PRO A 99 -9.40 9.08 3.28
N SER A 100 -9.73 8.53 2.12
CA SER A 100 -8.99 7.41 1.55
C SER A 100 -7.57 7.78 1.16
N ALA A 101 -7.35 8.94 0.54
CA ALA A 101 -6.01 9.41 0.21
C ALA A 101 -5.15 9.64 1.45
N LEU A 102 -5.71 10.28 2.50
CA LEU A 102 -5.01 10.51 3.77
C LEU A 102 -4.72 9.20 4.51
N GLY A 103 -5.69 8.29 4.60
CA GLY A 103 -5.51 6.97 5.19
C GLY A 103 -4.42 6.18 4.46
N GLY A 104 -4.40 6.27 3.12
CA GLY A 104 -3.36 5.65 2.33
C GLY A 104 -1.96 6.26 2.54
N ALA A 105 -1.86 7.58 2.66
CA ALA A 105 -0.60 8.25 2.99
C ALA A 105 -0.06 7.84 4.37
N VAL A 106 -0.94 7.74 5.38
CA VAL A 106 -0.58 7.24 6.72
C VAL A 106 -0.09 5.79 6.66
N TRP A 107 -0.74 4.95 5.87
CA TRP A 107 -0.31 3.56 5.67
C TRP A 107 1.07 3.47 5.01
N ILE A 108 1.32 4.28 3.97
CA ILE A 108 2.63 4.35 3.30
C ILE A 108 3.71 4.78 4.29
N ALA A 109 3.49 5.85 5.06
CA ALA A 109 4.42 6.31 6.08
C ALA A 109 4.69 5.23 7.14
N GLY A 110 3.65 4.49 7.57
CA GLY A 110 3.77 3.35 8.45
C GLY A 110 4.65 2.24 7.88
N LYS A 111 4.51 1.92 6.59
CA LYS A 111 5.34 0.91 5.91
C LYS A 111 6.79 1.36 5.71
N VAL A 112 7.05 2.65 5.49
CA VAL A 112 8.41 3.20 5.49
C VAL A 112 9.05 3.00 6.87
N ALA A 113 8.38 3.42 7.94
CA ALA A 113 8.87 3.27 9.31
C ALA A 113 9.05 1.80 9.72
N TYR A 114 8.13 0.93 9.31
CA TYR A 114 8.23 -0.53 9.49
C TYR A 114 9.49 -1.10 8.81
N SER A 115 9.74 -0.70 7.57
CA SER A 115 10.88 -1.17 6.78
C SER A 115 12.19 -0.69 7.39
N GLN A 116 12.29 0.60 7.71
CA GLN A 116 13.44 1.18 8.40
C GLN A 116 13.71 0.51 9.76
N GLY A 117 12.66 0.14 10.48
CA GLY A 117 12.77 -0.65 11.71
C GLY A 117 13.39 -2.03 11.47
N TYR A 118 12.92 -2.77 10.46
CA TYR A 118 13.54 -4.04 10.08
C TYR A 118 14.98 -3.88 9.60
N TYR A 119 15.30 -2.77 8.92
CA TYR A 119 16.62 -2.52 8.36
C TYR A 119 17.72 -2.33 9.42
N THR A 120 17.37 -2.24 10.71
CA THR A 120 18.35 -2.29 11.81
C THR A 120 18.84 -3.72 12.11
N GLY A 121 18.23 -4.74 11.52
CA GLY A 121 18.55 -6.15 11.80
C GLY A 121 17.87 -6.74 13.04
N ASP A 122 17.08 -5.94 13.77
CA ASP A 122 16.26 -6.41 14.89
C ASP A 122 14.77 -6.44 14.47
N PRO A 123 14.17 -7.63 14.33
CA PRO A 123 12.76 -7.77 13.99
C PRO A 123 11.79 -7.06 14.95
N LYS A 124 12.17 -6.79 16.21
CA LYS A 124 11.31 -6.08 17.16
C LYS A 124 11.11 -4.61 16.78
N ASN A 125 12.07 -3.99 16.09
CA ASN A 125 11.98 -2.60 15.67
C ASN A 125 10.90 -2.34 14.61
N ARG A 126 10.29 -3.39 14.04
CA ARG A 126 9.12 -3.29 13.15
C ARG A 126 7.94 -2.54 13.77
N MET A 127 7.85 -2.53 15.10
CA MET A 127 6.78 -1.86 15.84
C MET A 127 6.76 -0.34 15.64
N ARG A 128 7.86 0.26 15.14
CA ARG A 128 7.91 1.67 14.77
C ARG A 128 6.88 2.06 13.70
N GLY A 129 6.47 1.09 12.86
CA GLY A 129 5.47 1.31 11.80
C GLY A 129 4.01 1.03 12.20
N SER A 130 3.74 0.68 13.46
CA SER A 130 2.40 0.25 13.89
C SER A 130 1.32 1.32 13.71
N PHE A 131 1.67 2.60 13.70
CA PHE A 131 0.72 3.67 13.42
C PHE A 131 0.08 3.56 12.02
N GLY A 132 0.71 2.86 11.07
CA GLY A 132 0.15 2.61 9.74
C GLY A 132 -1.17 1.83 9.76
N TYR A 133 -1.48 1.10 10.84
CA TYR A 133 -2.77 0.44 11.01
C TYR A 133 -3.92 1.43 11.11
N LEU A 134 -3.69 2.64 11.64
CA LEU A 134 -4.71 3.69 11.66
C LEU A 134 -5.17 4.05 10.23
N GLY A 135 -4.21 4.18 9.31
CA GLY A 135 -4.49 4.41 7.89
C GLY A 135 -5.30 3.27 7.28
N LEU A 136 -4.95 2.01 7.60
CA LEU A 136 -5.68 0.84 7.12
C LEU A 136 -7.13 0.80 7.65
N PHE A 137 -7.37 1.17 8.91
CA PHE A 137 -8.72 1.23 9.47
C PHE A 137 -9.57 2.34 8.82
N VAL A 138 -8.98 3.48 8.48
CA VAL A 138 -9.67 4.53 7.71
C VAL A 138 -10.08 4.01 6.34
N LEU A 139 -9.18 3.30 5.64
CA LEU A 139 -9.47 2.70 4.33
C LEU A 139 -10.57 1.63 4.42
N LEU A 140 -10.50 0.78 5.45
CA LEU A 140 -11.52 -0.24 5.71
C LEU A 140 -12.88 0.41 5.99
N GLY A 141 -12.93 1.40 6.87
CA GLY A 141 -14.16 2.13 7.19
C GLY A 141 -14.76 2.80 5.95
N SER A 142 -13.94 3.49 5.16
CA SER A 142 -14.37 4.17 3.93
C SER A 142 -14.96 3.18 2.91
N SER A 143 -14.30 2.04 2.72
CA SER A 143 -14.75 0.99 1.79
C SER A 143 -16.03 0.30 2.25
N SER A 144 -16.12 -0.01 3.55
CA SER A 144 -17.32 -0.60 4.15
C SER A 144 -18.51 0.36 4.08
N LEU A 145 -18.31 1.64 4.37
CA LEU A 145 -19.35 2.66 4.24
C LEU A 145 -19.80 2.82 2.79
N PHE A 146 -18.88 2.78 1.82
CA PHE A 146 -19.24 2.79 0.41
C PHE A 146 -20.10 1.58 0.04
N GLY A 147 -19.71 0.37 0.46
CA GLY A 147 -20.49 -0.85 0.24
C GLY A 147 -21.89 -0.79 0.86
N ALA A 148 -22.01 -0.33 2.11
CA ALA A 148 -23.29 -0.18 2.80
C ALA A 148 -24.22 0.83 2.10
N LYS A 149 -23.66 1.92 1.56
CA LYS A 149 -24.41 2.91 0.78
C LYS A 149 -24.92 2.32 -0.55
N LEU A 150 -24.10 1.51 -1.23
CA LEU A 150 -24.53 0.81 -2.46
C LEU A 150 -25.68 -0.17 -2.20
N LEU A 151 -25.76 -0.74 -0.99
CA LEU A 151 -26.86 -1.60 -0.56
C LEU A 151 -28.10 -0.83 -0.06
N GLY A 152 -28.04 0.51 0.00
CA GLY A 152 -29.13 1.36 0.47
C GLY A 152 -29.41 1.23 1.98
N TRP A 153 -28.42 0.85 2.78
CA TRP A 153 -28.57 0.74 4.24
C TRP A 153 -28.68 2.11 4.92
N TYR A 154 -28.23 3.17 4.25
CA TYR A 154 -28.40 4.57 4.63
C TYR A 154 -28.29 5.48 3.40
#